data_AF-A0A6N2E2B9-F1
#
_entry.id   AF-A0A6N2E2B9-F1
#
_cell.length_a   1.000
_cell.length_b   1.000
_cell.length_c   1.000
_cell.angle_alpha   90.00
_cell.angle_beta   90.00
_cell.angle_gamma   90.00
#
_symmetry.space_group_name_H-M   'P 1'
#
loop_
_entity.id
_entity.type
_entity.pdbx_description
1 polymer ?
#
loop_
_entity_poly.entity_id
_entity_poly.type
_entity_poly.pdbx_seq_one_letter_code
_entity_poly.pdbx_strand_id
1 'polypeptide(L)'
;QAAPVTTFRATGRSGMSLCFDVGANIGAYSVQLSKRCSPGGTVHSFEPVYHIRQKLHLNLAVNGARNVTVNDFALGDQDALLEMHQVKEGVFRAGTSSFVKNATIQAMGNDKFVVDVAKTRTLDGYVAEMGFQRIDFIKIDVEGFEFNVLRGGIKSIRQFRPAIILEFEFDRHGDLSNKFVEFFAGLNYGVFHCWSIGRNLVVEPFDFSFQPKERNVLCLPAG
;
A
#
# COMPACT_ATOMS: atom_id res chain seq x y z
N GLN A 1 4.04 15.64 27.93
CA GLN A 1 5.45 15.29 27.59
C GLN A 1 5.45 14.90 26.12
N ALA A 2 6.35 15.45 25.30
CA ALA A 2 6.43 15.06 23.89
C ALA A 2 6.97 13.63 23.80
N ALA A 3 6.31 12.77 23.03
CA ALA A 3 6.79 11.42 22.76
C ALA A 3 8.19 11.48 22.09
N PRO A 4 9.09 10.53 22.35
CA PRO A 4 10.43 10.57 21.77
C PRO A 4 10.37 10.44 20.24
N VAL A 5 10.89 11.45 19.55
CA VAL A 5 11.08 11.47 18.09
C VAL A 5 12.29 10.60 17.76
N THR A 6 12.10 9.55 16.96
CA THR A 6 13.19 8.66 16.54
C THR A 6 13.58 9.00 15.10
N THR A 7 14.88 9.08 14.81
CA THR A 7 15.40 9.38 13.48
C THR A 7 16.23 8.23 12.93
N PHE A 8 15.87 7.73 11.75
CA PHE A 8 16.61 6.70 11.02
C PHE A 8 17.32 7.31 9.81
N ARG A 9 18.54 6.85 9.53
CA ARG A 9 19.30 7.24 8.34
C ARG A 9 19.27 6.10 7.32
N ALA A 10 18.77 6.34 6.11
CA ALA A 10 18.80 5.34 5.05
C ALA A 10 20.25 5.14 4.55
N THR A 11 20.80 3.93 4.72
CA THR A 11 22.12 3.54 4.20
C THR A 11 22.00 2.25 3.39
N GLY A 12 22.52 2.24 2.15
CA GLY A 12 22.64 1.03 1.32
C GLY A 12 21.35 0.46 0.73
N ARG A 13 21.47 -0.73 0.12
CA ARG A 13 20.32 -1.58 -0.26
C ARG A 13 19.76 -2.22 1.00
N SER A 14 18.43 -2.36 1.06
CA SER A 14 17.77 -3.03 2.18
C SER A 14 18.09 -4.53 2.19
N GLY A 15 18.00 -5.17 3.37
CA GLY A 15 17.98 -6.63 3.49
C GLY A 15 16.69 -7.28 3.00
N MET A 16 15.78 -6.51 2.38
CA MET A 16 14.46 -6.95 1.94
C MET A 16 14.56 -7.62 0.57
N SER A 17 14.01 -8.83 0.48
CA SER A 17 14.03 -9.68 -0.70
C SER A 17 12.65 -9.88 -1.33
N LEU A 18 11.56 -9.70 -0.59
CA LEU A 18 10.20 -9.72 -1.13
C LEU A 18 9.39 -8.52 -0.64
N CYS A 19 9.02 -7.66 -1.58
CA CYS A 19 8.26 -6.44 -1.32
C CYS A 19 6.95 -6.43 -2.11
N PHE A 20 5.85 -6.00 -1.49
CA PHE A 20 4.55 -5.83 -2.14
C PHE A 20 4.20 -4.34 -2.27
N ASP A 21 3.76 -3.93 -3.46
CA ASP A 21 3.24 -2.58 -3.75
C ASP A 21 1.75 -2.69 -4.10
N VAL A 22 0.89 -2.49 -3.09
CA VAL A 22 -0.57 -2.61 -3.23
C VAL A 22 -1.15 -1.24 -3.59
N GLY A 23 -1.89 -1.21 -4.70
CA GLY A 23 -2.30 0.04 -5.36
C GLY A 23 -1.11 0.71 -6.03
N ALA A 24 -0.44 -0.04 -6.91
CA ALA A 24 0.84 0.36 -7.48
C ALA A 24 0.73 1.57 -8.43
N ASN A 25 -0.48 1.89 -8.93
CA ASN A 25 -0.76 3.02 -9.79
C ASN A 25 0.21 3.03 -10.99
N ILE A 26 0.82 4.16 -11.34
CA ILE A 26 1.82 4.25 -12.42
C ILE A 26 3.21 3.70 -12.04
N GLY A 27 3.36 3.03 -10.89
CA GLY A 27 4.61 2.33 -10.52
C GLY A 27 5.67 3.18 -9.85
N ALA A 28 5.33 4.36 -9.30
CA ALA A 28 6.30 5.23 -8.64
C ALA A 28 7.01 4.52 -7.46
N TYR A 29 6.27 3.80 -6.63
CA TYR A 29 6.85 3.00 -5.54
C TYR A 29 7.48 1.71 -6.06
N SER A 30 6.84 1.03 -7.01
CA SER A 30 7.35 -0.20 -7.64
C SER A 30 8.79 -0.04 -8.16
N VAL A 31 9.09 1.05 -8.88
CA VAL A 31 10.44 1.38 -9.36
C VAL A 31 11.42 1.57 -8.19
N GLN A 32 10.98 2.26 -7.14
CA GLN A 32 11.81 2.59 -5.99
C GLN A 32 12.12 1.36 -5.13
N LEU A 33 11.15 0.46 -4.98
CA LEU A 33 11.30 -0.84 -4.32
C LEU A 33 12.23 -1.74 -5.11
N SER A 34 12.02 -1.86 -6.43
CA SER A 34 12.86 -2.63 -7.33
C SER A 34 14.35 -2.33 -7.18
N LYS A 35 14.70 -1.03 -7.10
CA LYS A 35 16.08 -0.55 -6.95
C LYS A 35 16.67 -0.78 -5.54
N ARG A 36 15.83 -0.93 -4.51
CA ARG A 36 16.22 -1.01 -3.09
C ARG A 36 16.20 -2.43 -2.52
N CYS A 37 15.52 -3.36 -3.19
CA CYS A 37 15.59 -4.78 -2.85
C CYS A 37 17.05 -5.28 -2.87
N SER A 38 17.30 -6.30 -2.06
CA SER A 38 18.56 -7.03 -2.08
C SER A 38 18.84 -7.63 -3.48
N PRO A 39 20.09 -7.94 -3.83
CA PRO A 39 20.39 -8.72 -5.03
C PRO A 39 19.54 -10.00 -5.07
N GLY A 40 18.81 -10.23 -6.16
CA GLY A 40 17.88 -11.36 -6.30
C GLY A 40 16.50 -11.15 -5.66
N GLY A 41 16.27 -10.04 -4.97
CA GLY A 41 14.96 -9.68 -4.43
C GLY A 41 13.95 -9.32 -5.52
N THR A 42 12.67 -9.47 -5.21
CA THR A 42 11.54 -9.31 -6.12
C THR A 42 10.48 -8.39 -5.54
N VAL A 43 9.73 -7.72 -6.42
CA VAL A 43 8.60 -6.87 -6.08
C VAL A 43 7.34 -7.42 -6.75
N HIS A 44 6.24 -7.47 -6.03
CA HIS A 44 4.93 -7.78 -6.60
C HIS A 44 4.03 -6.54 -6.47
N SER A 45 3.63 -6.01 -7.61
CA SER A 45 2.82 -4.80 -7.73
C SER A 45 1.39 -5.18 -8.11
N PHE A 46 0.40 -4.58 -7.46
CA PHE A 46 -1.02 -4.87 -7.66
C PHE A 46 -1.74 -3.62 -8.13
N GLU A 47 -2.30 -3.65 -9.35
CA GLU A 47 -3.01 -2.52 -9.95
C GLU A 47 -4.13 -3.02 -10.86
N PRO A 48 -5.42 -2.90 -10.48
CA PRO A 48 -6.55 -3.43 -11.25
C PRO A 48 -6.93 -2.59 -12.48
N VAL A 49 -6.49 -1.33 -12.60
CA VAL A 49 -6.91 -0.45 -13.71
C VAL A 49 -6.01 -0.62 -14.93
N TYR A 50 -6.57 -1.10 -16.04
CA TYR A 50 -5.81 -1.48 -17.25
C TYR A 50 -4.91 -0.38 -17.80
N HIS A 51 -5.45 0.81 -18.05
CA HIS A 51 -4.69 1.90 -18.67
C HIS A 51 -3.64 2.50 -17.71
N ILE A 52 -3.82 2.36 -16.39
CA ILE A 52 -2.82 2.72 -15.37
C ILE A 52 -1.69 1.67 -15.37
N ARG A 53 -2.03 0.37 -15.43
CA ARG A 53 -1.03 -0.69 -15.59
C ARG A 53 -0.13 -0.51 -16.80
N GLN A 54 -0.66 -0.04 -17.93
CA GLN A 54 0.16 0.23 -19.12
C GLN A 54 1.26 1.26 -18.80
N LYS A 55 0.91 2.33 -18.09
CA LYS A 55 1.88 3.35 -17.64
C LYS A 55 2.87 2.77 -16.63
N LEU A 56 2.41 1.89 -15.72
CA LEU A 56 3.29 1.17 -14.80
C LEU A 56 4.33 0.33 -15.55
N HIS A 57 3.92 -0.48 -16.53
CA HIS A 57 4.85 -1.29 -17.33
C HIS A 57 5.88 -0.42 -18.06
N LEU A 58 5.44 0.70 -18.66
CA LEU A 58 6.36 1.66 -19.30
C LEU A 58 7.36 2.23 -18.29
N ASN A 59 6.88 2.66 -17.11
CA ASN A 59 7.72 3.22 -16.07
C ASN A 59 8.73 2.21 -15.52
N LEU A 60 8.34 0.94 -15.38
CA LEU A 60 9.27 -0.14 -15.01
C LEU A 60 10.35 -0.33 -16.08
N ALA A 61 9.95 -0.37 -17.36
CA ALA A 61 10.86 -0.59 -18.48
C ALA A 61 11.91 0.53 -18.60
N VAL A 62 11.49 1.80 -18.61
CA VAL A 62 12.41 2.95 -18.73
C VAL A 62 13.35 3.10 -17.53
N ASN A 63 12.97 2.56 -16.37
CA ASN A 63 13.80 2.56 -15.16
C ASN A 63 14.66 1.30 -14.99
N GLY A 64 14.58 0.34 -15.91
CA GLY A 64 15.29 -0.93 -15.80
C GLY A 64 14.86 -1.79 -14.61
N ALA A 65 13.63 -1.61 -14.12
CA ALA A 65 13.07 -2.34 -12.98
C ALA A 65 12.59 -3.73 -13.40
N ARG A 66 13.52 -4.68 -13.57
CA ARG A 66 13.28 -6.00 -14.16
C ARG A 66 12.81 -7.07 -13.17
N ASN A 67 12.88 -6.80 -11.87
CA ASN A 67 12.51 -7.72 -10.80
C ASN A 67 11.10 -7.45 -10.24
N VAL A 68 10.20 -6.94 -11.08
CA VAL A 68 8.84 -6.57 -10.69
C VAL A 68 7.83 -7.43 -11.45
N THR A 69 6.97 -8.14 -10.71
CA THR A 69 5.80 -8.84 -11.23
C THR A 69 4.58 -7.93 -11.07
N VAL A 70 3.85 -7.70 -12.17
CA VAL A 70 2.64 -6.87 -12.16
C VAL A 70 1.41 -7.77 -12.18
N ASN A 71 0.54 -7.58 -11.20
CA ASN A 71 -0.72 -8.31 -11.05
C ASN A 71 -1.87 -7.39 -11.46
N ASP A 72 -2.82 -7.95 -12.22
CA ASP A 72 -3.96 -7.24 -12.81
C ASP A 72 -5.22 -7.25 -11.95
N PHE A 73 -5.08 -7.59 -10.67
CA PHE A 73 -6.12 -7.61 -9.67
C PHE A 73 -5.73 -6.74 -8.46
N ALA A 74 -6.73 -6.25 -7.74
CA ALA A 74 -6.55 -5.60 -6.45
C ALA A 74 -6.49 -6.62 -5.31
N LEU A 75 -5.94 -6.21 -4.18
CA LEU A 75 -6.06 -6.97 -2.94
C LEU A 75 -7.26 -6.47 -2.13
N GLY A 76 -7.96 -7.40 -1.48
CA GLY A 76 -9.12 -7.15 -0.63
C GLY A 76 -9.33 -8.27 0.37
N ASP A 77 -10.48 -8.28 1.04
CA ASP A 77 -10.82 -9.29 2.05
C ASP A 77 -11.53 -10.54 1.49
N GLN A 78 -11.75 -10.58 0.16
CA GLN A 78 -12.33 -11.71 -0.55
C GLN A 78 -11.92 -11.73 -2.02
N ASP A 79 -11.98 -12.94 -2.61
CA ASP A 79 -11.86 -13.13 -4.05
C ASP A 79 -13.22 -12.83 -4.69
N ALA A 80 -13.30 -11.75 -5.47
CA ALA A 80 -14.55 -11.25 -6.04
C ALA A 80 -14.34 -10.40 -7.29
N LEU A 81 -15.44 -10.08 -7.95
CA LEU A 81 -15.53 -9.01 -8.95
C LEU A 81 -16.31 -7.87 -8.29
N LEU A 82 -15.67 -6.71 -8.11
CA LEU A 82 -16.26 -5.55 -7.44
C LEU A 82 -16.34 -4.37 -8.39
N GLU A 83 -17.38 -3.56 -8.26
CA GLU A 83 -17.45 -2.26 -8.93
C GLU A 83 -16.37 -1.33 -8.38
N MET A 84 -15.66 -0.67 -9.28
CA MET A 84 -14.60 0.28 -8.96
C MET A 84 -14.86 1.58 -9.71
N HIS A 85 -14.71 2.70 -9.00
CA HIS A 85 -14.66 4.02 -9.60
C HIS A 85 -13.24 4.22 -10.14
N GLN A 86 -13.06 4.01 -11.44
CA GLN A 86 -11.77 4.15 -12.11
C GLN A 86 -11.67 5.55 -12.73
N VAL A 87 -10.56 6.22 -12.52
CA VAL A 87 -10.29 7.49 -13.18
C VAL A 87 -10.21 7.28 -14.70
N LYS A 88 -10.77 8.19 -15.49
CA LYS A 88 -10.70 8.12 -16.96
C LYS A 88 -9.26 8.35 -17.45
N GLU A 89 -8.93 7.70 -18.56
CA GLU A 89 -7.68 7.97 -19.25
C GLU A 89 -7.56 9.46 -19.63
N GLY A 90 -6.35 10.02 -19.47
CA GLY A 90 -6.07 11.43 -19.76
C GLY A 90 -6.38 12.41 -18.63
N VAL A 91 -7.04 11.99 -17.54
CA VAL A 91 -7.27 12.84 -16.37
C VAL A 91 -5.98 12.96 -15.54
N PHE A 92 -5.58 14.19 -15.24
CA PHE A 92 -4.50 14.47 -14.28
C PHE A 92 -4.96 14.03 -12.87
N ARG A 93 -4.12 13.25 -12.17
CA ARG A 93 -4.36 12.55 -10.87
C ARG A 93 -4.85 11.09 -11.02
N ALA A 94 -3.98 10.23 -11.53
CA ALA A 94 -4.27 8.80 -11.70
C ALA A 94 -4.46 8.01 -10.39
N GLY A 95 -3.94 8.51 -9.26
CA GLY A 95 -4.06 7.88 -7.94
C GLY A 95 -5.32 8.28 -7.20
N THR A 96 -6.49 8.09 -7.81
CA THR A 96 -7.78 8.40 -7.17
C THR A 96 -8.83 7.33 -7.44
N SER A 97 -8.44 6.25 -8.15
CA SER A 97 -9.34 5.14 -8.44
C SER A 97 -9.58 4.33 -7.16
N SER A 98 -10.83 4.03 -6.85
CA SER A 98 -11.19 3.37 -5.58
C SER A 98 -12.42 2.47 -5.70
N PHE A 99 -12.49 1.44 -4.86
CA PHE A 99 -13.68 0.61 -4.65
C PHE A 99 -14.75 1.30 -3.79
N VAL A 100 -14.39 2.38 -3.10
CA VAL A 100 -15.30 3.14 -2.24
C VAL A 100 -15.54 4.52 -2.82
N LYS A 101 -16.77 5.03 -2.69
CA LYS A 101 -17.04 6.45 -2.97
C LYS A 101 -16.46 7.28 -1.84
N ASN A 102 -15.27 7.82 -2.07
CA ASN A 102 -14.58 8.69 -1.12
C ASN A 102 -14.77 10.18 -1.46
N ALA A 103 -14.32 11.05 -0.55
CA ALA A 103 -14.39 12.51 -0.72
C ALA A 103 -13.66 12.98 -1.99
N THR A 104 -12.61 12.27 -2.43
CA THR A 104 -11.85 12.60 -3.64
C THR A 104 -12.68 12.42 -4.90
N ILE A 105 -13.42 11.32 -5.03
CA ILE A 105 -14.33 11.08 -6.17
C ILE A 105 -15.41 12.16 -6.20
N GLN A 106 -15.98 12.50 -5.05
CA GLN A 106 -17.00 13.54 -4.95
C GLN A 106 -16.44 14.91 -5.37
N ALA A 107 -15.24 15.27 -4.91
CA ALA A 107 -14.60 16.56 -5.21
C ALA A 107 -14.16 16.69 -6.67
N MET A 108 -13.74 15.60 -7.32
CA MET A 108 -13.30 15.62 -8.71
C MET A 108 -14.44 15.63 -9.74
N GLY A 109 -15.65 15.28 -9.31
CA GLY A 109 -16.82 15.16 -10.20
C GLY A 109 -16.90 13.81 -10.90
N ASN A 110 -18.11 13.27 -10.99
CA ASN A 110 -18.37 11.94 -11.56
C ASN A 110 -17.97 11.83 -13.05
N ASP A 111 -17.87 12.93 -13.78
CA ASP A 111 -17.48 12.96 -15.19
C ASP A 111 -16.02 12.53 -15.41
N LYS A 112 -15.19 12.57 -14.36
CA LYS A 112 -13.78 12.13 -14.39
C LYS A 112 -13.59 10.64 -14.15
N PHE A 113 -14.65 9.91 -13.81
CA PHE A 113 -14.58 8.49 -13.50
C PHE A 113 -15.45 7.67 -14.44
N VAL A 114 -15.08 6.40 -14.60
CA VAL A 114 -15.94 5.34 -15.12
C VAL A 114 -16.18 4.36 -13.96
N VAL A 115 -17.38 3.79 -13.89
CA VAL A 115 -17.61 2.62 -13.04
C VAL A 115 -17.34 1.41 -13.90
N ASP A 116 -16.38 0.60 -13.49
CA ASP A 116 -16.02 -0.65 -14.17
C ASP A 116 -15.64 -1.70 -13.13
N VAL A 117 -15.69 -2.97 -13.52
CA VAL A 117 -15.48 -4.10 -12.62
C VAL A 117 -14.00 -4.43 -12.52
N ALA A 118 -13.50 -4.51 -11.29
CA ALA A 118 -12.15 -4.96 -10.99
C ALA A 118 -12.17 -6.27 -10.19
N LYS A 119 -11.23 -7.16 -10.54
CA LYS A 119 -11.00 -8.40 -9.79
C LYS A 119 -10.29 -8.08 -8.47
N THR A 120 -10.77 -8.65 -7.38
CA THR A 120 -10.08 -8.66 -6.08
C THR A 120 -9.62 -10.08 -5.74
N ARG A 121 -8.51 -10.16 -5.00
CA ARG A 121 -8.03 -11.39 -4.36
C ARG A 121 -7.61 -11.11 -2.93
N THR A 122 -7.62 -12.11 -2.07
CA THR A 122 -7.01 -12.00 -0.74
C THR A 122 -5.47 -12.04 -0.82
N LEU A 123 -4.80 -11.28 0.06
CA LEU A 123 -3.34 -11.37 0.19
C LEU A 123 -2.93 -12.78 0.63
N ASP A 124 -3.65 -13.37 1.59
CA ASP A 124 -3.42 -14.73 2.06
C ASP A 124 -3.54 -15.77 0.93
N GLY A 125 -4.57 -15.66 0.09
CA GLY A 125 -4.75 -16.55 -1.06
C GLY A 125 -3.62 -16.40 -2.08
N TYR A 126 -3.21 -15.17 -2.39
CA TYR A 126 -2.10 -14.93 -3.31
C TYR A 126 -0.76 -15.48 -2.77
N VAL A 127 -0.48 -15.25 -1.49
CA VAL A 127 0.74 -15.71 -0.83
C VAL A 127 0.82 -17.24 -0.82
N ALA A 128 -0.29 -17.92 -0.56
CA ALA A 128 -0.39 -19.37 -0.60
C ALA A 128 -0.19 -19.92 -2.03
N GLU A 129 -0.84 -19.32 -3.04
CA GLU A 129 -0.70 -19.72 -4.44
C GLU A 129 0.73 -19.61 -4.94
N MET A 130 1.41 -18.51 -4.63
CA MET A 130 2.78 -18.27 -5.06
C MET A 130 3.82 -19.04 -4.22
N GLY A 131 3.38 -19.69 -3.13
CA GLY A 131 4.25 -20.46 -2.25
C GLY A 131 5.30 -19.63 -1.51
N PHE A 132 5.03 -18.35 -1.24
CA PHE A 132 6.01 -17.49 -0.57
C PHE A 132 6.29 -17.96 0.86
N GLN A 133 7.57 -17.90 1.22
CA GLN A 133 8.06 -18.31 2.55
C GLN A 133 8.48 -17.13 3.42
N ARG A 134 8.31 -15.90 2.92
CA ARG A 134 8.60 -14.64 3.62
C ARG A 134 7.87 -13.49 2.95
N ILE A 135 7.67 -12.40 3.67
CA ILE A 135 7.31 -11.09 3.13
C ILE A 135 8.09 -10.08 3.98
N ASP A 136 8.86 -9.21 3.35
CA ASP A 136 9.72 -8.27 4.08
C ASP A 136 9.05 -6.89 4.22
N PHE A 137 8.30 -6.49 3.20
CA PHE A 137 7.69 -5.16 3.14
C PHE A 137 6.37 -5.17 2.37
N ILE A 138 5.39 -4.42 2.85
CA ILE A 138 4.13 -4.16 2.14
C ILE A 138 3.85 -2.66 2.18
N LYS A 139 3.68 -2.05 1.01
CA LYS A 139 3.07 -0.74 0.89
C LYS A 139 1.60 -0.90 0.50
N ILE A 140 0.71 -0.15 1.16
CA ILE A 140 -0.73 -0.18 0.90
C ILE A 140 -1.24 1.25 0.69
N ASP A 141 -1.70 1.56 -0.51
CA ASP A 141 -2.33 2.85 -0.83
C ASP A 141 -3.37 2.56 -1.90
N VAL A 142 -4.61 2.37 -1.46
CA VAL A 142 -5.72 1.86 -2.29
C VAL A 142 -6.96 2.73 -2.14
N GLU A 143 -6.74 4.00 -1.77
CA GLU A 143 -7.73 5.06 -1.80
C GLU A 143 -9.01 4.74 -0.99
N GLY A 144 -8.86 4.18 0.22
CA GLY A 144 -9.93 3.91 1.18
C GLY A 144 -10.29 2.44 1.37
N PHE A 145 -9.58 1.53 0.69
CA PHE A 145 -9.76 0.08 0.77
C PHE A 145 -8.68 -0.62 1.61
N GLU A 146 -7.88 0.14 2.35
CA GLU A 146 -6.67 -0.31 3.06
C GLU A 146 -7.00 -1.37 4.11
N PHE A 147 -8.08 -1.19 4.86
CA PHE A 147 -8.47 -2.14 5.91
C PHE A 147 -8.94 -3.49 5.32
N ASN A 148 -9.55 -3.49 4.12
CA ASN A 148 -9.92 -4.72 3.42
C ASN A 148 -8.67 -5.50 2.99
N VAL A 149 -7.64 -4.81 2.49
CA VAL A 149 -6.33 -5.43 2.19
C VAL A 149 -5.74 -6.07 3.44
N LEU A 150 -5.71 -5.35 4.57
CA LEU A 150 -5.19 -5.86 5.84
C LEU A 150 -5.96 -7.10 6.32
N ARG A 151 -7.30 -7.06 6.27
CA ARG A 151 -8.15 -8.20 6.64
C ARG A 151 -7.90 -9.42 5.76
N GLY A 152 -7.76 -9.24 4.46
CA GLY A 152 -7.44 -10.33 3.53
C GLY A 152 -6.02 -10.88 3.64
N GLY A 153 -5.17 -10.25 4.45
CA GLY A 153 -3.76 -10.62 4.64
C GLY A 153 -3.40 -11.03 6.06
N ILE A 154 -4.38 -11.18 6.95
CA ILE A 154 -4.13 -11.34 8.39
C ILE A 154 -3.24 -12.55 8.70
N LYS A 155 -3.37 -13.68 7.99
CA LYS A 155 -2.55 -14.87 8.26
C LYS A 155 -1.11 -14.62 7.84
N SER A 156 -0.90 -14.08 6.65
CA SER A 156 0.43 -13.80 6.09
C SER A 156 1.16 -12.71 6.87
N ILE A 157 0.45 -11.64 7.23
CA ILE A 157 1.02 -10.54 8.05
C ILE A 157 1.42 -11.07 9.42
N ARG A 158 0.56 -11.88 10.06
CA ARG A 158 0.88 -12.50 11.37
C ARG A 158 2.08 -13.43 11.27
N GLN A 159 2.15 -14.25 10.22
CA GLN A 159 3.19 -15.25 10.04
C GLN A 159 4.55 -14.63 9.70
N PHE A 160 4.59 -13.74 8.70
CA PHE A 160 5.84 -13.23 8.15
C PHE A 160 6.29 -11.91 8.79
N ARG A 161 5.38 -11.24 9.51
CA ARG A 161 5.64 -9.98 10.22
C ARG A 161 6.36 -8.93 9.35
N PRO A 162 5.87 -8.60 8.14
CA PRO A 162 6.51 -7.59 7.29
C PRO A 162 6.46 -6.20 7.93
N ALA A 163 7.41 -5.33 7.57
CA ALA A 163 7.20 -3.89 7.75
C ALA A 163 6.09 -3.42 6.80
N ILE A 164 5.18 -2.59 7.28
CA ILE A 164 4.04 -2.10 6.49
C ILE A 164 4.09 -0.58 6.46
N ILE A 165 3.95 0.01 5.28
CA ILE A 165 3.57 1.42 5.15
C ILE A 165 2.19 1.48 4.52
N LEU A 166 1.30 2.30 5.07
CA LEU A 166 -0.02 2.50 4.47
C LEU A 166 -0.44 3.96 4.46
N GLU A 167 -1.25 4.32 3.46
CA GLU A 167 -1.89 5.63 3.41
C GLU A 167 -3.13 5.65 4.31
N PHE A 168 -3.19 6.60 5.24
CA PHE A 168 -4.32 6.81 6.13
C PHE A 168 -4.78 8.26 6.08
N GLU A 169 -6.09 8.42 5.89
CA GLU A 169 -6.80 9.69 5.93
C GLU A 169 -8.11 9.46 6.69
N PHE A 170 -8.31 10.23 7.77
CA PHE A 170 -9.41 10.04 8.71
C PHE A 170 -10.77 10.18 8.01
N ASP A 171 -10.93 11.22 7.19
CA ASP A 171 -12.16 11.49 6.43
C ASP A 171 -12.49 10.38 5.41
N ARG A 172 -11.46 9.65 4.95
CA ARG A 172 -11.61 8.56 3.99
C ARG A 172 -12.01 7.24 4.66
N HIS A 173 -11.59 7.04 5.90
CA HIS A 173 -11.77 5.78 6.63
C HIS A 173 -12.89 5.83 7.68
N GLY A 174 -13.33 7.02 8.09
CA GLY A 174 -14.44 7.20 9.03
C GLY A 174 -14.23 6.40 10.33
N ASP A 175 -15.26 5.65 10.75
CA ASP A 175 -15.28 4.84 11.99
C ASP A 175 -14.33 3.62 11.98
N LEU A 176 -13.56 3.41 10.91
CA LEU A 176 -12.61 2.30 10.84
C LEU A 176 -11.36 2.52 11.69
N SER A 177 -11.10 3.74 12.19
CA SER A 177 -9.93 4.05 13.01
C SER A 177 -9.68 3.01 14.11
N ASN A 178 -10.70 2.71 14.92
CA ASN A 178 -10.61 1.71 15.99
C ASN A 178 -10.20 0.33 15.48
N LYS A 179 -10.66 -0.05 14.28
CA LYS A 179 -10.30 -1.35 13.70
C LYS A 179 -8.84 -1.41 13.27
N PHE A 180 -8.25 -0.32 12.78
CA PHE A 180 -6.81 -0.25 12.53
C PHE A 180 -6.02 -0.39 13.84
N VAL A 181 -6.45 0.32 14.89
CA VAL A 181 -5.83 0.20 16.24
C VAL A 181 -5.85 -1.25 16.72
N GLU A 182 -7.03 -1.86 16.73
CA GLU A 182 -7.23 -3.25 17.16
C GLU A 182 -6.42 -4.23 16.32
N PHE A 183 -6.35 -4.03 15.00
CA PHE A 183 -5.60 -4.90 14.09
C PHE A 183 -4.10 -4.89 14.40
N PHE A 184 -3.47 -3.71 14.48
CA PHE A 184 -2.03 -3.62 14.73
C PHE A 184 -1.67 -3.97 16.18
N ALA A 185 -2.49 -3.56 17.16
CA ALA A 185 -2.30 -3.96 18.55
C ALA A 185 -2.42 -5.49 18.71
N GLY A 186 -3.42 -6.12 18.11
CA GLY A 186 -3.65 -7.56 18.15
C GLY A 186 -2.56 -8.40 17.45
N LEU A 187 -1.76 -7.77 16.58
CA LEU A 187 -0.60 -8.39 15.95
C LEU A 187 0.73 -7.97 16.59
N ASN A 188 0.71 -7.21 17.69
CA ASN A 188 1.89 -6.65 18.35
C ASN A 188 2.77 -5.85 17.38
N TYR A 189 2.19 -4.86 16.71
CA TYR A 189 2.88 -3.89 15.86
C TYR A 189 2.96 -2.53 16.55
N GLY A 190 4.12 -1.88 16.46
CA GLY A 190 4.24 -0.46 16.73
C GLY A 190 3.78 0.34 15.51
N VAL A 191 2.99 1.38 15.74
CA VAL A 191 2.45 2.25 14.70
C VAL A 191 3.07 3.63 14.84
N PHE A 192 3.55 4.18 13.72
CA PHE A 192 4.30 5.42 13.70
C PHE A 192 3.85 6.31 12.55
N HIS A 193 3.68 7.59 12.85
CA HIS A 193 3.63 8.62 11.83
C HIS A 193 5.06 8.87 11.36
N CYS A 194 5.26 9.04 10.05
CA CYS A 194 6.60 9.17 9.49
C CYS A 194 6.69 10.26 8.41
N TRP A 195 7.83 10.94 8.36
CA TRP A 195 8.15 11.94 7.32
C TRP A 195 9.66 12.04 7.12
N SER A 196 10.08 12.67 6.03
CA SER A 196 11.51 12.86 5.74
C SER A 196 11.98 14.28 6.04
N ILE A 197 13.13 14.41 6.71
CA ILE A 197 13.89 15.66 6.78
C ILE A 197 15.25 15.42 6.09
N GLY A 198 15.40 15.93 4.88
CA GLY A 198 16.57 15.63 4.04
C GLY A 198 16.66 14.13 3.72
N ARG A 199 17.72 13.46 4.19
CA ARG A 199 17.92 12.00 4.03
C ARG A 199 17.50 11.17 5.25
N ASN A 200 16.93 11.83 6.25
CA ASN A 200 16.56 11.19 7.50
C ASN A 200 15.06 10.90 7.49
N LEU A 201 14.69 9.68 7.86
CA LEU A 201 13.31 9.32 8.18
C LEU A 201 13.08 9.62 9.65
N VAL A 202 12.11 10.47 9.93
CA VAL A 202 11.67 10.80 11.28
C VAL A 202 10.38 10.06 11.55
N VAL A 203 10.28 9.45 12.74
CA VAL A 203 9.09 8.74 13.18
C VAL A 203 8.65 9.18 14.58
N GLU A 204 7.34 9.29 14.76
CA GLU A 204 6.67 9.56 16.03
C GLU A 204 5.60 8.48 16.25
N PRO A 205 5.40 7.98 17.48
CA PRO A 205 4.28 7.08 17.77
C PRO A 205 2.96 7.67 17.29
N PHE A 206 2.15 6.85 16.64
CA PHE A 206 0.87 7.25 16.06
C PHE A 206 -0.23 6.26 16.45
N ASP A 207 -1.42 6.81 16.59
CA ASP A 207 -2.64 6.06 16.81
C ASP A 207 -3.68 6.55 15.80
N PHE A 208 -4.41 5.62 15.18
CA PHE A 208 -5.37 5.91 14.09
C PHE A 208 -6.57 6.76 14.54
N SER A 209 -6.67 7.07 15.84
CA SER A 209 -7.67 7.94 16.45
C SER A 209 -7.63 9.40 15.96
N PHE A 210 -6.60 9.82 15.22
CA PHE A 210 -6.48 11.19 14.71
C PHE A 210 -5.87 11.23 13.30
N GLN A 211 -6.07 12.35 12.60
CA GLN A 211 -5.45 12.59 11.29
C GLN A 211 -3.92 12.72 11.44
N PRO A 212 -3.11 11.94 10.70
CA PRO A 212 -1.67 12.09 10.71
C PRO A 212 -1.24 13.35 9.93
N LYS A 213 -0.09 13.95 10.29
CA LYS A 213 0.41 15.18 9.62
C LYS A 213 0.74 14.93 8.14
N GLU A 214 1.17 13.71 7.83
CA GLU A 214 1.36 13.17 6.49
C GLU A 214 0.51 11.92 6.36
N ARG A 215 0.03 11.62 5.16
CA ARG A 215 -0.89 10.48 4.99
C ARG A 215 -0.22 9.11 5.20
N ASN A 216 1.11 9.02 5.16
CA ASN A 216 1.81 7.74 5.36
C ASN A 216 2.00 7.40 6.83
N VAL A 217 1.56 6.19 7.20
CA VAL A 217 1.76 5.58 8.51
C VAL A 217 2.65 4.34 8.35
N LEU A 218 3.71 4.27 9.15
CA LEU A 218 4.66 3.16 9.21
C LEU A 218 4.27 2.23 10.37
N CYS A 219 4.02 0.97 10.08
CA CYS A 219 3.73 -0.07 11.06
C CYS A 219 4.87 -1.09 11.05
N LEU A 220 5.53 -1.28 12.20
CA LEU A 220 6.64 -2.20 12.37
C LEU A 220 6.28 -3.28 13.39
N PRO A 221 6.68 -4.55 13.18
CA PRO A 221 6.59 -5.56 14.22
C PRO A 221 7.29 -5.08 15.49
N ALA A 222 6.60 -5.11 16.63
CA ALA A 222 7.29 -4.95 17.92
C ALA A 222 8.14 -6.21 18.17
N GLY A 223 9.36 -5.98 18.68
CA GLY A 223 10.31 -7.03 19.09
C GLY A 223 10.02 -7.60 20.46
#